data_AF-A0A1F5N9E9-F1
#
_entry.id   AF-A0A1F5N9E9-F1
#
_cell.length_a   1.000
_cell.length_b   1.000
_cell.length_c   1.000
_cell.angle_alpha   90.00
_cell.angle_beta   90.00
_cell.angle_gamma   90.00
#
_symmetry.space_group_name_H-M   'P 1'
#
loop_
_entity.id
_entity.type
_entity.pdbx_description
1 polymer ?
#
loop_
_entity_poly.entity_id
_entity_poly.type
_entity_poly.pdbx_seq_one_letter_code
_entity_poly.pdbx_strand_id
1 'polypeptide(L)'
;MNSSTYKDIEDWYEQYLPKIYRYIYYRTGHKQTAEDLTSTVFLKAVSKLSSFDESKSSFSTWIYTIARNSLIDHMRTDKKILDLDLAFDLSTDQNIEADTDQALNLQAVRQAVAKLDEVQREVVIMRAWDELSHQEIGDILGISEANSKMTYSRAVTNLKQALNRGETI
;
A
#
# COMPACT_ATOMS: atom_id res chain seq x y z
N MET A 1 23.54 17.81 -15.67
CA MET A 1 22.15 17.45 -15.27
C MET A 1 21.33 18.72 -15.37
N ASN A 2 20.34 18.76 -16.27
CA ASN A 2 19.62 19.99 -16.63
C ASN A 2 18.49 20.29 -15.63
N SER A 3 18.19 21.57 -15.38
CA SER A 3 17.11 22.02 -14.46
C SER A 3 15.72 21.47 -14.79
N SER A 4 15.45 21.07 -16.04
CA SER A 4 14.19 20.41 -16.42
C SER A 4 14.01 19.07 -15.70
N THR A 5 15.04 18.22 -15.69
CA THR A 5 14.99 16.90 -15.05
C THR A 5 14.84 16.98 -13.53
N TYR A 6 15.40 18.01 -12.89
CA TYR A 6 15.21 18.22 -11.45
C TYR A 6 13.77 18.58 -11.11
N LYS A 7 13.15 19.42 -11.94
CA LYS A 7 11.74 19.80 -11.78
C LYS A 7 10.82 18.60 -12.00
N ASP A 8 11.12 17.77 -12.99
CA ASP A 8 10.39 16.52 -13.20
C ASP A 8 10.52 15.59 -11.98
N ILE A 9 11.72 15.51 -11.38
CA ILE A 9 11.96 14.70 -10.16
C ILE A 9 11.21 15.22 -8.95
N GLU A 10 11.25 16.52 -8.72
CA GLU A 10 10.54 17.19 -7.64
C GLU A 10 9.02 16.95 -7.74
N ASP A 11 8.46 17.13 -8.94
CA ASP A 11 7.01 16.98 -9.19
C ASP A 11 6.51 15.57 -8.86
N TRP A 12 7.19 14.51 -9.34
CA TRP A 12 6.77 13.14 -9.00
C TRP A 12 7.15 12.76 -7.57
N TYR A 13 8.22 13.31 -7.00
CA TYR A 13 8.55 13.08 -5.60
C TYR A 13 7.43 13.59 -4.69
N GLU A 14 6.99 14.84 -4.85
CA GLU A 14 5.89 15.41 -4.07
C GLU A 14 4.59 14.63 -4.25
N GLN A 15 4.29 14.21 -5.49
CA GLN A 15 3.07 13.47 -5.80
C GLN A 15 3.03 12.07 -5.15
N TYR A 16 4.16 11.36 -5.15
CA TYR A 16 4.20 9.95 -4.76
C TYR A 16 4.74 9.71 -3.36
N LEU A 17 5.49 10.65 -2.76
CA LEU A 17 6.03 10.49 -1.40
C LEU A 17 4.96 10.10 -0.38
N PRO A 18 3.84 10.84 -0.21
CA PRO A 18 2.84 10.47 0.79
C PRO A 18 2.17 9.13 0.48
N LYS A 19 2.04 8.78 -0.81
CA LYS A 19 1.41 7.53 -1.26
C LYS A 19 2.30 6.32 -0.96
N ILE A 20 3.57 6.38 -1.35
CA ILE A 20 4.54 5.32 -1.10
C ILE A 20 4.82 5.16 0.40
N TYR A 21 4.96 6.26 1.14
CA TYR A 21 5.10 6.20 2.59
C TYR A 21 3.92 5.47 3.24
N ARG A 22 2.69 5.87 2.89
CA ARG A 22 1.47 5.24 3.40
C ARG A 22 1.37 3.76 3.01
N TYR A 23 1.68 3.44 1.75
CA TYR A 23 1.72 2.07 1.25
C TYR A 23 2.64 1.18 2.11
N ILE A 24 3.85 1.66 2.43
CA ILE A 24 4.83 0.92 3.23
C ILE A 24 4.43 0.91 4.72
N TYR A 25 3.97 2.03 5.25
CA TYR A 25 3.56 2.16 6.66
C TYR A 25 2.43 1.19 7.00
N TYR A 26 1.38 1.08 6.17
CA TYR A 26 0.30 0.12 6.43
C TYR A 26 0.72 -1.34 6.38
N ARG A 27 1.87 -1.64 5.79
CA ARG A 27 2.40 -3.00 5.66
C ARG A 27 3.41 -3.36 6.75
N THR A 28 4.07 -2.35 7.31
CA THR A 28 5.12 -2.52 8.33
C THR A 28 4.63 -2.14 9.73
N GLY A 29 3.65 -1.23 9.84
CA GLY A 29 3.16 -0.61 11.07
C GLY A 29 4.24 0.07 11.92
N HIS A 30 5.42 0.31 11.35
CA HIS A 30 6.57 0.85 12.06
C HIS A 30 7.08 2.08 11.33
N LYS A 31 6.91 3.25 11.95
CA LYS A 31 7.23 4.56 11.37
C LYS A 31 8.65 4.61 10.81
N GLN A 32 9.65 4.25 11.62
CA GLN A 32 11.05 4.32 11.20
C GLN A 32 11.34 3.39 10.00
N THR A 33 10.76 2.19 9.99
CA THR A 33 10.90 1.25 8.88
C THR A 33 10.25 1.80 7.62
N ALA A 34 9.08 2.44 7.76
CA ALA A 34 8.40 3.07 6.65
C ALA A 34 9.20 4.24 6.07
N GLU A 35 9.79 5.10 6.92
CA GLU A 35 10.65 6.22 6.50
C GLU A 35 11.90 5.72 5.74
N ASP A 36 12.58 4.71 6.28
CA ASP A 36 13.80 4.12 5.70
C ASP A 36 13.52 3.45 4.34
N LEU A 37 12.46 2.64 4.26
CA LEU A 37 12.09 1.97 3.02
C LEU A 37 11.56 2.96 1.98
N THR A 38 10.80 3.98 2.39
CA THR A 38 10.36 5.05 1.47
C THR A 38 11.57 5.72 0.84
N SER A 39 12.54 6.12 1.67
CA SER A 39 13.80 6.71 1.19
C SER A 39 14.53 5.79 0.20
N THR A 40 14.59 4.50 0.52
CA THR A 40 15.18 3.47 -0.35
C THR A 40 14.45 3.37 -1.70
N VAL A 41 13.13 3.44 -1.72
CA VAL A 41 12.32 3.41 -2.95
C VAL A 41 12.63 4.60 -3.83
N PHE A 42 12.66 5.82 -3.28
CA PHE A 42 12.94 7.02 -4.05
C PHE A 42 14.38 7.05 -4.57
N LEU A 43 15.36 6.60 -3.78
CA LEU A 43 16.75 6.43 -4.25
C LEU A 43 16.84 5.44 -5.41
N LYS A 44 16.17 4.29 -5.30
CA LYS A 44 16.08 3.30 -6.39
C LYS A 44 15.38 3.88 -7.62
N ALA A 45 14.28 4.62 -7.44
CA ALA A 45 13.53 5.25 -8.52
C ALA A 45 14.39 6.26 -9.28
N VAL A 46 15.05 7.19 -8.59
CA VAL A 46 15.98 8.16 -9.22
C VAL A 46 17.09 7.43 -9.99
N SER A 47 17.68 6.38 -9.43
CA SER A 47 18.74 5.61 -10.09
C SER A 47 18.27 4.87 -11.36
N LYS A 48 16.97 4.55 -11.46
CA LYS A 48 16.38 3.81 -12.56
C LYS A 48 15.57 4.69 -13.52
N LEU A 49 15.42 5.98 -13.20
CA LEU A 49 14.54 6.90 -13.93
C LEU A 49 14.92 7.00 -15.41
N SER A 50 16.21 6.98 -15.74
CA SER A 50 16.67 6.99 -17.13
C SER A 50 16.30 5.75 -17.94
N SER A 51 15.87 4.67 -17.28
CA SER A 51 15.41 3.42 -17.91
C SER A 51 13.90 3.24 -17.86
N PHE A 52 13.16 4.19 -17.26
CA PHE A 52 11.71 4.16 -17.25
C PHE A 52 11.18 4.40 -18.68
N ASP A 53 10.17 3.62 -19.04
CA ASP A 53 9.57 3.61 -20.37
C ASP A 53 8.05 3.64 -20.22
N GLU A 54 7.47 4.82 -20.47
CA GLU A 54 6.02 5.06 -20.36
C GLU A 54 5.19 4.20 -21.31
N SER A 55 5.78 3.67 -22.39
CA SER A 55 5.07 2.76 -23.30
C SER A 55 4.82 1.39 -22.69
N LYS A 56 5.56 1.01 -21.64
CA LYS A 56 5.46 -0.30 -20.98
C LYS A 56 4.58 -0.30 -19.74
N SER A 57 4.52 0.81 -19.01
CA SER A 57 3.75 0.92 -17.78
C SER A 57 3.53 2.37 -17.38
N SER A 58 2.44 2.65 -16.68
CA SER A 58 2.27 3.95 -16.01
C SER A 58 3.39 4.18 -14.99
N PHE A 59 3.72 5.45 -14.72
CA PHE A 59 4.69 5.80 -13.69
C PHE A 59 4.26 5.25 -12.31
N SER A 60 2.95 5.28 -12.03
CA SER A 60 2.35 4.71 -10.82
C SER A 60 2.68 3.23 -10.69
N THR A 61 2.36 2.41 -11.70
CA THR A 61 2.71 0.97 -11.71
C THR A 61 4.20 0.77 -11.46
N TRP A 62 5.05 1.55 -12.11
CA TRP A 62 6.50 1.44 -11.99
C TRP A 62 7.01 1.74 -10.58
N ILE A 63 6.62 2.87 -9.98
CA ILE A 63 7.10 3.25 -8.63
C ILE A 63 6.53 2.33 -7.54
N TYR A 64 5.28 1.90 -7.65
CA TYR A 64 4.69 0.91 -6.74
C TYR A 64 5.36 -0.46 -6.86
N THR A 65 5.81 -0.85 -8.06
CA THR A 65 6.60 -2.07 -8.24
C THR A 65 7.95 -1.98 -7.51
N ILE A 66 8.61 -0.82 -7.54
CA ILE A 66 9.85 -0.58 -6.77
C ILE A 66 9.56 -0.66 -5.26
N ALA A 67 8.45 -0.09 -4.80
CA ALA A 67 8.02 -0.13 -3.40
C ALA A 67 7.75 -1.55 -2.92
N ARG A 68 6.93 -2.30 -3.65
CA ARG A 68 6.60 -3.69 -3.35
C ARG A 68 7.85 -4.57 -3.29
N ASN A 69 8.74 -4.45 -4.27
CA ASN A 69 9.98 -5.24 -4.29
C ASN A 69 10.90 -4.88 -3.12
N SER A 70 11.00 -3.60 -2.76
CA SER A 70 11.82 -3.16 -1.63
C SER A 70 11.26 -3.66 -0.29
N LEU A 71 9.93 -3.71 -0.15
CA LEU A 71 9.27 -4.29 1.01
C LEU A 71 9.52 -5.79 1.11
N ILE A 72 9.36 -6.54 0.00
CA ILE A 72 9.63 -7.99 -0.04
C ILE A 72 11.09 -8.29 0.30
N ASP A 73 12.03 -7.52 -0.25
CA ASP A 73 13.46 -7.66 0.05
C ASP A 73 13.75 -7.45 1.55
N HIS A 74 13.13 -6.44 2.16
CA HIS A 74 13.24 -6.15 3.58
C HIS A 74 12.68 -7.31 4.42
N MET A 75 11.46 -7.76 4.13
CA MET A 75 10.81 -8.86 4.83
C MET A 75 11.59 -10.18 4.71
N ARG A 76 12.23 -10.43 3.56
CA ARG A 76 13.06 -11.63 3.36
C ARG A 76 14.35 -11.60 4.19
N THR A 77 14.89 -10.41 4.44
CA THR A 77 16.16 -10.22 5.17
C THR A 77 15.92 -10.30 6.68
N ASP A 78 14.80 -9.76 7.16
CA ASP A 78 14.36 -9.84 8.56
C ASP A 78 13.64 -11.16 8.89
N LYS A 79 14.34 -12.30 8.74
CA LYS A 79 13.88 -13.69 8.99
C LYS A 79 13.25 -14.00 10.38
N LYS A 80 12.91 -13.01 11.20
CA LYS A 80 12.16 -13.14 12.46
C LYS A 80 10.66 -12.82 12.37
N ILE A 81 10.13 -12.40 11.23
CA ILE A 81 8.69 -12.10 11.09
C ILE A 81 8.14 -12.81 9.85
N LEU A 82 8.17 -14.13 9.89
CA LEU A 82 7.33 -14.99 9.04
C LEU A 82 5.98 -15.31 9.72
N ASP A 83 5.68 -14.64 10.83
CA ASP A 83 4.33 -14.41 11.32
C ASP A 83 3.96 -12.98 10.94
N LEU A 84 3.32 -12.83 9.78
CA LEU A 84 2.75 -11.58 9.30
C LEU A 84 1.57 -11.14 10.19
N ASP A 85 1.86 -10.78 11.44
CA ASP A 85 1.11 -9.77 12.18
C ASP A 85 1.42 -8.43 11.51
N LEU A 86 0.89 -8.29 10.30
CA LEU A 86 0.83 -7.05 9.54
C LEU A 86 0.16 -6.03 10.46
N ALA A 87 0.96 -5.16 11.05
CA ALA A 87 0.53 -4.09 11.93
C ALA A 87 -0.23 -3.06 11.08
N PHE A 88 -1.51 -3.35 10.87
CA PHE A 88 -2.42 -2.57 10.08
C PHE A 88 -2.90 -1.39 10.93
N ASP A 89 -2.07 -0.35 10.96
CA ASP A 89 -2.43 0.88 11.63
C ASP A 89 -3.25 1.77 10.70
N LEU A 90 -4.57 1.55 10.68
CA LEU A 90 -5.52 2.38 9.91
C LEU A 90 -5.72 3.80 10.45
N SER A 91 -5.02 4.21 11.52
CA SER A 91 -5.10 5.61 11.96
C SER A 91 -4.43 6.46 10.91
N THR A 92 -5.24 7.06 10.05
CA THR A 92 -4.85 8.31 9.43
C THR A 92 -4.42 9.27 10.53
N ASP A 93 -3.25 9.85 10.34
CA ASP A 93 -2.61 10.89 11.14
C ASP A 93 -3.48 12.17 11.18
N GLN A 94 -4.66 12.05 11.80
CA GLN A 94 -5.52 13.15 12.17
C GLN A 94 -5.72 13.03 13.67
N ASN A 95 -5.30 14.09 14.38
CA ASN A 95 -5.77 14.46 15.71
C ASN A 95 -7.30 14.55 15.70
N ILE A 96 -7.97 13.40 15.70
CA ILE A 96 -9.38 13.29 16.00
C ILE A 96 -9.37 12.81 17.43
N GLU A 97 -9.85 13.66 18.34
CA GLU A 97 -10.44 13.21 19.60
C GLU A 97 -11.46 12.13 19.23
N ALA A 98 -11.01 10.87 19.17
CA ALA A 98 -11.82 9.79 18.63
C ALA A 98 -12.97 9.59 19.61
N ASP A 99 -14.16 9.98 19.17
CA ASP A 99 -15.39 9.57 19.81
C ASP A 99 -15.34 8.04 20.00
N THR A 100 -15.80 7.55 21.15
CA THR A 100 -15.55 6.15 21.56
C THR A 100 -16.08 5.17 20.49
N ASP A 101 -17.16 5.55 19.82
CA ASP A 101 -17.77 4.81 18.73
C ASP A 101 -16.92 4.78 17.44
N GLN A 102 -16.18 5.84 17.12
CA GLN A 102 -15.26 5.85 15.98
C GLN A 102 -14.04 4.97 16.24
N ALA A 103 -13.51 4.99 17.47
CA ALA A 103 -12.39 4.13 17.85
C ALA A 103 -12.77 2.63 17.80
N LEU A 104 -13.97 2.28 18.29
CA LEU A 104 -14.51 0.92 18.23
C LEU A 104 -14.73 0.46 16.78
N ASN A 105 -15.30 1.31 15.92
CA ASN A 105 -15.48 1.02 14.50
C ASN A 105 -14.13 0.82 13.79
N LEU A 106 -13.13 1.66 14.06
CA LEU A 106 -11.80 1.53 13.46
C LEU A 106 -11.12 0.23 13.89
N GLN A 107 -11.26 -0.17 15.15
CA GLN A 107 -10.74 -1.45 15.65
C GLN A 107 -11.41 -2.65 14.96
N ALA A 108 -12.73 -2.63 14.77
CA ALA A 108 -13.45 -3.68 14.07
C ALA A 108 -13.00 -3.80 12.59
N VAL A 109 -12.79 -2.66 11.91
CA VAL A 109 -12.25 -2.64 10.54
C VAL A 109 -10.84 -3.21 10.49
N ARG A 110 -9.96 -2.84 11.43
CA ARG A 110 -8.59 -3.40 11.51
C ARG A 110 -8.61 -4.92 11.65
N GLN A 111 -9.43 -5.44 12.56
CA GLN A 111 -9.59 -6.89 12.76
C GLN A 111 -10.16 -7.60 11.53
N ALA A 112 -11.11 -6.97 10.84
CA ALA A 112 -11.69 -7.52 9.62
C ALA A 112 -10.65 -7.58 8.48
N VAL A 113 -9.82 -6.54 8.30
CA VAL A 113 -8.76 -6.52 7.30
C VAL A 113 -7.63 -7.50 7.62
N ALA A 114 -7.30 -7.68 8.91
CA ALA A 114 -6.32 -8.68 9.35
C ALA A 114 -6.73 -10.13 8.99
N LYS A 115 -8.03 -10.40 8.81
CA LYS A 115 -8.55 -11.72 8.39
C LYS A 115 -8.50 -11.94 6.88
N LEU A 116 -8.24 -10.91 6.08
CA LEU A 116 -8.03 -11.07 4.64
C LEU A 116 -6.69 -11.76 4.39
N ASP A 117 -6.64 -12.61 3.36
CA ASP A 117 -5.36 -13.10 2.85
C ASP A 117 -4.50 -11.94 2.31
N GLU A 118 -3.20 -12.20 2.15
CA GLU A 118 -2.23 -11.17 1.74
C GLU A 118 -2.62 -10.49 0.43
N VAL A 119 -3.02 -11.25 -0.58
CA VAL A 119 -3.37 -10.74 -1.92
C VAL A 119 -4.65 -9.90 -1.85
N GLN A 120 -5.67 -10.36 -1.12
CA GLN A 120 -6.90 -9.60 -0.87
C GLN A 120 -6.60 -8.26 -0.21
N ARG A 121 -5.73 -8.27 0.79
CA ARG A 121 -5.33 -7.06 1.51
C ARG A 121 -4.56 -6.10 0.61
N GLU A 122 -3.60 -6.59 -0.17
CA GLU A 122 -2.84 -5.78 -1.12
C GLU A 122 -3.77 -5.11 -2.13
N VAL A 123 -4.69 -5.88 -2.72
CA VAL A 123 -5.67 -5.39 -3.70
C VAL A 123 -6.60 -4.34 -3.09
N VAL A 124 -7.10 -4.56 -1.86
CA VAL A 124 -7.97 -3.58 -1.18
C VAL A 124 -7.22 -2.29 -0.86
N ILE A 125 -6.00 -2.37 -0.32
CA ILE A 125 -5.22 -1.18 0.01
C ILE A 125 -4.93 -0.37 -1.25
N MET A 126 -4.38 -1.02 -2.27
CA MET A 126 -4.03 -0.36 -3.53
C MET A 126 -5.25 0.24 -4.23
N ARG A 127 -6.42 -0.41 -4.14
CA ARG A 127 -7.64 0.08 -4.79
C ARG A 127 -8.31 1.22 -4.01
N ALA A 128 -8.40 1.10 -2.69
CA ALA A 128 -9.20 2.01 -1.86
C ALA A 128 -8.40 3.21 -1.31
N TRP A 129 -7.10 3.06 -1.06
CA TRP A 129 -6.26 4.16 -0.55
C TRP A 129 -5.37 4.78 -1.63
N ASP A 130 -4.80 3.95 -2.50
CA ASP A 130 -3.86 4.41 -3.53
C ASP A 130 -4.56 4.76 -4.85
N GLU A 131 -5.87 4.48 -4.93
CA GLU A 131 -6.78 4.74 -6.06
C GLU A 131 -6.35 4.08 -7.38
N LEU A 132 -5.48 3.07 -7.32
CA LEU A 132 -4.96 2.38 -8.50
C LEU A 132 -6.08 1.66 -9.26
N SER A 133 -5.97 1.62 -10.59
CA SER A 133 -6.87 0.84 -11.42
C SER A 133 -6.62 -0.67 -11.22
N HIS A 134 -7.62 -1.50 -11.52
CA HIS A 134 -7.45 -2.96 -11.43
C HIS A 134 -6.36 -3.49 -12.38
N GLN A 135 -6.12 -2.79 -13.48
CA GLN A 135 -5.06 -3.13 -14.43
C GLN A 135 -3.69 -2.88 -13.77
N GLU A 136 -3.46 -1.69 -13.22
CA GLU A 136 -2.20 -1.35 -12.53
C GLU A 136 -1.94 -2.29 -11.35
N ILE A 137 -2.98 -2.60 -10.56
CA ILE A 137 -2.87 -3.59 -9.46
C ILE A 137 -2.47 -4.97 -9.99
N GLY A 138 -3.06 -5.39 -11.11
CA GLY A 138 -2.70 -6.63 -11.78
C GLY A 138 -1.23 -6.67 -12.17
N ASP A 139 -0.75 -5.58 -12.79
CA ASP A 139 0.63 -5.43 -13.24
C ASP A 139 1.63 -5.44 -12.06
N ILE A 140 1.29 -4.76 -10.95
CA ILE A 140 2.14 -4.71 -9.73
C ILE A 140 2.20 -6.07 -9.03
N LEU A 141 1.07 -6.79 -8.95
CA LEU A 141 0.95 -8.06 -8.22
C LEU A 141 1.25 -9.30 -9.05
N GLY A 142 1.39 -9.16 -10.38
CA GLY A 142 1.57 -10.29 -11.30
C GLY A 142 0.31 -11.14 -11.47
N ILE A 143 -0.88 -10.53 -11.38
CA ILE A 143 -2.19 -11.18 -11.56
C ILE A 143 -2.97 -10.51 -12.69
N SER A 144 -3.98 -11.18 -13.26
CA SER A 144 -4.82 -10.55 -14.29
C SER A 144 -5.73 -9.46 -13.71
N GLU A 145 -6.11 -8.47 -14.54
CA GLU A 145 -7.10 -7.44 -14.16
C GLU A 145 -8.40 -8.07 -13.65
N ALA A 146 -8.86 -9.15 -14.30
CA ALA A 146 -10.05 -9.89 -13.88
C ALA A 146 -9.88 -10.52 -12.50
N ASN A 147 -8.70 -11.07 -12.19
CA ASN A 147 -8.39 -11.59 -10.86
C ASN A 147 -8.37 -10.45 -9.82
N SER A 148 -7.78 -9.29 -10.14
CA SER A 148 -7.82 -8.11 -9.27
C SER A 148 -9.25 -7.67 -8.93
N LYS A 149 -10.14 -7.59 -9.94
CA LYS A 149 -11.57 -7.27 -9.73
C LYS A 149 -12.28 -8.28 -8.83
N MET A 150 -12.09 -9.57 -9.10
CA MET A 150 -12.69 -10.64 -8.30
C MET A 150 -12.18 -10.61 -6.86
N THR A 151 -10.87 -10.49 -6.68
CA THR A 151 -10.20 -10.44 -5.38
C THR A 151 -10.70 -9.24 -4.57
N TYR A 152 -10.79 -8.06 -5.17
CA TYR A 152 -11.34 -6.87 -4.52
C TYR A 152 -12.80 -7.08 -4.10
N SER A 153 -13.65 -7.61 -4.99
CA SER A 153 -15.06 -7.85 -4.69
C SER A 153 -15.25 -8.85 -3.53
N ARG A 154 -14.46 -9.92 -3.51
CA ARG A 154 -14.45 -10.91 -2.42
C ARG A 154 -13.97 -10.29 -1.11
N ALA A 155 -12.88 -9.54 -1.15
CA ALA A 155 -12.34 -8.88 0.03
C ALA A 155 -13.36 -7.89 0.63
N VAL A 156 -13.98 -7.04 -0.17
CA VAL A 156 -15.04 -6.12 0.27
C VAL A 156 -16.24 -6.87 0.85
N THR A 157 -16.64 -8.00 0.24
CA THR A 157 -17.73 -8.83 0.76
C THR A 157 -17.37 -9.43 2.13
N ASN A 158 -16.16 -9.95 2.29
CA ASN A 158 -15.66 -10.49 3.55
C ASN A 158 -15.60 -9.43 4.64
N LEU A 159 -15.12 -8.22 4.30
CA LEU A 159 -15.08 -7.09 5.23
C LEU A 159 -16.49 -6.69 5.68
N LYS A 160 -17.45 -6.56 4.76
CA LYS A 160 -18.86 -6.26 5.11
C LYS A 160 -19.45 -7.32 6.03
N GLN A 161 -19.23 -8.60 5.74
CA GLN A 161 -19.73 -9.69 6.59
C GLN A 161 -19.09 -9.69 7.98
N ALA A 162 -17.78 -9.39 8.08
CA ALA A 162 -17.08 -9.30 9.35
C ALA A 162 -17.58 -8.14 10.20
N LEU A 163 -17.87 -6.99 9.59
CA LEU A 163 -18.38 -5.80 10.27
C LEU A 163 -19.84 -5.99 10.72
N ASN A 164 -20.71 -6.54 9.86
CA ASN A 164 -22.11 -6.79 10.23
C ASN A 164 -22.27 -7.84 11.35
N ARG A 165 -21.33 -8.78 11.48
CA ARG A 165 -21.30 -9.74 12.61
C ARG A 165 -20.82 -9.12 13.91
N GLY A 166 -20.16 -7.96 13.85
CA GLY A 166 -19.76 -7.18 15.03
C GLY A 166 -20.88 -6.32 15.62
N GLU A 167 -21.99 -6.14 14.90
CA GLU A 167 -23.19 -5.42 15.37
C GLU A 167 -24.14 -6.29 16.22
N THR A 168 -23.73 -7.51 16.59
CA THR A 168 -24.51 -8.38 17.48
C THR A 168 -23.70 -8.69 18.73
N ILE A 169 -23.72 -7.77 19.70
CA ILE A 169 -23.69 -7.97 21.18
C ILE A 169 -24.22 -6.70 21.83
#